data_AF-A0A817HUZ9-F1
#
_entry.id   AF-A0A817HUZ9-F1
#
_cell.length_a   1.000
_cell.length_b   1.000
_cell.length_c   1.000
_cell.angle_alpha   90.00
_cell.angle_beta   90.00
_cell.angle_gamma   90.00
#
_symmetry.space_group_name_H-M   'P 1'
#
loop_
_entity.id
_entity.type
_entity.pdbx_description
1 polymer ?
#
loop_
_entity_poly.entity_id
_entity_poly.type
_entity_poly.pdbx_seq_one_letter_code
_entity_poly.pdbx_strand_id
1 'polypeptide(L)'
;MELNGSSSRSSLSSTVGENYEIFSLIWLDLSTNDLHDNIDTQQQLHSIINYLRIFHDIDECEQYIRSLSKDDRVVFLINEKYAFEIITRIYELRQIISIYIHSKEDNHDYGWISQYKKVRNKFVTFF
;
A
#
# COMPACT_ATOMS: atom_id res chain seq x y z
N MET A 1 -15.25 59.60 7.77
CA MET A 1 -14.80 59.96 6.40
C MET A 1 -13.45 59.32 6.22
N GLU A 2 -13.45 58.09 5.73
CA GLU A 2 -13.17 57.71 4.32
C GLU A 2 -11.67 57.78 3.99
N LEU A 3 -11.03 56.88 3.24
CA LEU A 3 -11.11 55.44 2.93
C LEU A 3 -9.90 55.19 2.00
N ASN A 4 -9.53 53.92 1.80
CA ASN A 4 -8.64 53.36 0.77
C ASN A 4 -7.11 53.55 0.93
N GLY A 5 -6.28 52.55 0.63
CA GLY A 5 -6.54 51.23 0.05
C GLY A 5 -5.25 50.61 -0.51
N SER A 6 -5.08 49.32 -0.24
CA SER A 6 -4.49 48.30 -1.14
C SER A 6 -3.02 48.41 -1.58
N SER A 7 -2.22 47.43 -1.17
CA SER A 7 -1.53 46.53 -2.12
C SER A 7 -0.97 45.31 -1.40
N SER A 8 -1.83 44.30 -1.26
CA SER A 8 -1.42 42.93 -1.00
C SER A 8 -0.79 42.35 -2.27
N ARG A 9 0.52 42.10 -2.26
CA ARG A 9 1.14 41.21 -3.25
C ARG A 9 0.86 39.78 -2.82
N SER A 10 -0.28 39.24 -3.24
CA SER A 10 -0.49 37.79 -3.28
C SER A 10 0.41 37.22 -4.37
N SER A 11 1.54 36.64 -3.99
CA SER A 11 2.25 35.70 -4.85
C SER A 11 1.43 34.41 -4.90
N LEU A 12 0.61 34.27 -5.94
CA LEU A 12 0.00 33.01 -6.33
C LEU A 12 1.00 32.18 -7.13
N SER A 13 0.86 30.85 -7.01
CA SER A 13 1.58 29.78 -7.70
C SER A 13 2.86 29.33 -6.97
N SER A 14 2.88 28.15 -6.33
CA SER A 14 2.37 26.88 -6.83
C SER A 14 1.67 26.05 -5.76
N THR A 15 0.34 25.96 -5.79
CA THR A 15 -0.34 24.79 -5.23
C THR A 15 -0.12 23.62 -6.19
N VAL A 16 1.08 23.04 -6.14
CA VAL A 16 1.17 21.58 -6.27
C VAL A 16 0.33 21.11 -5.10
N GLY A 17 -0.88 20.60 -5.35
CA GLY A 17 -1.74 20.13 -4.28
C GLY A 17 -0.95 19.13 -3.45
N GLU A 18 -0.51 19.54 -2.26
CA GLU A 18 0.17 18.66 -1.31
C GLU A 18 -0.86 17.57 -0.99
N ASN A 19 -0.64 16.38 -1.52
CA ASN A 19 -1.48 15.23 -1.26
C ASN A 19 -1.14 14.76 0.16
N TYR A 20 -1.81 15.32 1.17
CA TYR A 20 -1.62 14.98 2.59
C TYR A 20 -2.20 13.61 2.98
N GLU A 21 -2.66 12.81 2.01
CA GLU A 21 -3.11 11.45 2.30
C GLU A 21 -1.92 10.60 2.76
N ILE A 22 -1.94 10.25 4.05
CA ILE A 22 -0.96 9.35 4.64
C ILE A 22 -1.38 7.92 4.28
N PHE A 23 -0.61 7.30 3.39
CA PHE A 23 -0.76 5.88 3.07
C PHE A 23 0.17 5.04 3.93
N SER A 24 -0.37 3.95 4.47
CA SER A 24 0.42 2.89 5.09
C SER A 24 0.64 1.78 4.08
N LEU A 25 1.89 1.35 3.92
CA LEU A 25 2.21 0.13 3.21
C LEU A 25 2.35 -1.01 4.22
N ILE A 26 1.54 -2.04 4.05
CA ILE A 26 1.64 -3.27 4.81
C ILE A 26 2.13 -4.36 3.87
N TRP A 27 3.23 -5.00 4.23
CA TRP A 27 3.80 -6.13 3.51
C TRP A 27 3.70 -7.40 4.36
N LEU A 28 3.01 -8.40 3.85
CA LEU A 28 3.00 -9.74 4.43
C LEU A 28 4.08 -10.61 3.74
N ASP A 29 5.24 -10.71 4.38
CA ASP A 29 6.38 -11.48 3.93
C ASP A 29 6.47 -12.80 4.69
N LEU A 30 5.89 -13.84 4.11
CA LEU A 30 5.89 -15.20 4.68
C LEU A 30 7.02 -16.05 4.12
N SER A 31 8.00 -15.45 3.45
CA SER A 31 9.16 -16.19 2.95
C SER A 31 10.02 -16.65 4.12
N THR A 32 10.22 -17.96 4.24
CA THR A 32 11.06 -18.57 5.28
C THR A 32 12.55 -18.57 4.90
N ASN A 33 12.87 -18.16 3.68
CA ASN A 33 14.21 -18.23 3.13
C ASN A 33 14.69 -16.84 2.70
N ASP A 34 15.83 -16.47 3.29
CA ASP A 34 16.73 -15.39 2.93
C ASP A 34 16.21 -13.98 3.10
N LEU A 35 16.40 -13.49 4.34
CA LEU A 35 16.53 -12.08 4.70
C LEU A 35 17.39 -11.25 3.72
N HIS A 36 18.22 -11.88 2.87
CA HIS A 36 19.04 -11.23 1.86
C HIS A 36 18.31 -10.89 0.55
N ASP A 37 17.34 -11.69 0.10
CA ASP A 37 16.68 -11.48 -1.20
C ASP A 37 15.76 -10.25 -1.21
N ASN A 38 15.27 -9.86 -0.03
CA ASN A 38 14.24 -8.82 0.10
C ASN A 38 14.80 -7.45 0.56
N ILE A 39 16.11 -7.34 0.84
CA ILE A 39 16.73 -6.11 1.39
C ILE A 39 16.55 -4.93 0.43
N ASP A 40 16.83 -5.14 -0.86
CA ASP A 40 16.75 -4.07 -1.86
C ASP A 40 15.31 -3.60 -2.04
N THR A 41 14.35 -4.53 -2.02
CA THR A 41 12.92 -4.21 -2.06
C THR A 41 12.49 -3.43 -0.82
N GLN A 42 12.90 -3.85 0.38
CA GLN A 42 12.61 -3.12 1.62
C GLN A 42 13.19 -1.70 1.59
N GLN A 43 14.44 -1.54 1.14
CA GLN A 43 15.09 -0.23 1.04
C GLN A 43 14.39 0.69 0.04
N GLN A 44 14.01 0.16 -1.13
CA GLN A 44 13.25 0.92 -2.13
C GLN A 44 11.89 1.34 -1.57
N LEU A 45 11.15 0.43 -0.94
CA LEU A 45 9.85 0.74 -0.34
C LEU A 45 9.96 1.78 0.78
N HIS A 46 10.98 1.69 1.63
CA HIS A 46 11.27 2.70 2.65
C HIS A 46 11.60 4.08 2.07
N SER A 47 12.19 4.14 0.87
CA SER A 47 12.48 5.41 0.20
C SER A 47 11.24 6.10 -0.40
N ILE A 48 10.17 5.33 -0.63
CA ILE A 48 8.95 5.80 -1.32
C ILE A 48 7.80 6.04 -0.33
N ILE A 49 7.70 5.25 0.74
CA ILE A 49 6.59 5.31 1.71
C ILE A 49 7.10 5.50 3.13
N ASN A 50 6.51 6.49 3.82
CA ASN A 50 6.85 6.85 5.20
C ASN A 50 6.41 5.80 6.25
N TYR A 51 5.35 5.03 5.96
CA TYR A 51 4.74 4.09 6.91
C TYR A 51 4.74 2.66 6.34
N LEU A 52 5.91 2.02 6.35
CA LEU A 52 6.05 0.60 6.03
C LEU A 52 5.92 -0.26 7.31
N ARG A 53 5.07 -1.28 7.25
CA ARG A 53 4.96 -2.35 8.25
C ARG A 53 5.10 -3.70 7.57
N ILE A 54 5.95 -4.56 8.12
CA ILE A 54 6.21 -5.91 7.59
C ILE A 54 5.73 -6.91 8.62
N PHE A 55 4.97 -7.91 8.17
CA PHE A 55 4.46 -9.01 8.97
C PHE A 55 4.97 -10.33 8.42
N HIS A 56 5.20 -11.29 9.32
CA HIS A 56 5.63 -12.65 8.99
C HIS A 56 4.61 -13.69 9.46
N ASP A 57 3.42 -13.24 9.85
CA ASP A 57 2.30 -14.07 10.29
C ASP A 57 0.99 -13.50 9.73
N ILE A 58 0.13 -14.39 9.22
CA ILE A 58 -1.13 -14.02 8.56
C ILE A 58 -2.10 -13.42 9.58
N ASP A 59 -2.22 -14.03 10.75
CA ASP A 59 -3.23 -13.67 11.74
C ASP A 59 -2.85 -12.37 12.45
N GLU A 60 -1.56 -12.17 12.76
CA GLU A 60 -1.04 -10.90 13.29
C GLU A 60 -1.28 -9.76 12.29
N CYS A 61 -0.98 -9.99 11.01
CA CYS A 61 -1.20 -9.02 9.95
C CYS A 61 -2.69 -8.65 9.82
N GLU A 62 -3.57 -9.64 9.83
CA GLU A 62 -5.01 -9.43 9.76
C GLU A 62 -5.52 -8.63 10.97
N GLN A 63 -5.13 -9.02 12.18
CA GLN A 63 -5.51 -8.34 13.42
C GLN A 63 -5.06 -6.87 13.40
N TYR A 64 -3.84 -6.61 12.95
CA TYR A 64 -3.34 -5.24 12.81
C TYR A 64 -4.20 -4.43 11.83
N ILE A 65 -4.45 -4.93 10.62
CA ILE A 65 -5.29 -4.24 9.62
C ILE A 65 -6.68 -3.93 10.18
N ARG A 66 -7.27 -4.87 10.95
CA ARG A 66 -8.58 -4.68 11.58
C ARG A 66 -8.57 -3.67 12.73
N SER A 67 -7.43 -3.46 13.37
CA SER A 67 -7.25 -2.47 14.44
C SER A 67 -7.13 -1.04 13.93
N LEU A 68 -6.83 -0.86 12.65
CA LEU A 68 -6.73 0.46 12.00
C LEU A 68 -8.08 1.18 11.95
N SER A 69 -8.02 2.51 11.86
CA SER A 69 -9.20 3.33 11.61
C SER A 69 -9.77 3.03 10.22
N LYS A 70 -11.07 3.23 10.05
CA LYS A 70 -11.74 3.11 8.74
C LYS A 70 -11.29 4.17 7.73
N ASP A 71 -10.72 5.27 8.23
CA ASP A 71 -10.21 6.38 7.43
C ASP A 71 -8.74 6.18 7.03
N ASP A 72 -8.06 5.19 7.63
CA ASP A 72 -6.69 4.84 7.25
C ASP A 72 -6.66 4.27 5.83
N ARG A 73 -5.64 4.64 5.05
CA ARG A 73 -5.48 4.19 3.67
C ARG A 73 -4.31 3.22 3.58
N VAL A 74 -4.62 1.95 3.36
CA VAL A 74 -3.65 0.86 3.32
C VAL A 74 -3.44 0.37 1.89
N VAL A 75 -2.18 0.40 1.47
CA VAL A 75 -1.67 -0.38 0.36
C VAL A 75 -1.14 -1.70 0.92
N PHE A 76 -1.61 -2.82 0.39
CA PHE A 76 -1.22 -4.14 0.85
C PHE A 76 -0.33 -4.83 -0.20
N LEU A 77 0.79 -5.40 0.24
CA LEU A 77 1.73 -6.15 -0.59
C LEU A 77 1.87 -7.57 -0.05
N ILE A 78 1.79 -8.57 -0.92
CA ILE A 78 1.90 -9.97 -0.51
C ILE A 78 2.47 -10.88 -1.60
N ASN A 79 3.13 -11.96 -1.17
CA ASN A 79 3.50 -13.06 -2.04
C ASN A 79 2.26 -13.84 -2.53
N GLU A 80 2.22 -14.14 -3.81
CA GLU A 80 1.17 -14.95 -4.43
C GLU A 80 0.76 -16.20 -3.64
N LYS A 81 1.74 -16.96 -3.11
CA LYS A 81 1.50 -18.24 -2.43
C LYS A 81 0.45 -18.16 -1.31
N TYR A 82 0.34 -17.00 -0.67
CA TYR A 82 -0.57 -16.77 0.46
C TYR A 82 -1.66 -15.74 0.13
N ALA A 83 -1.66 -15.20 -1.09
CA ALA A 83 -2.55 -14.11 -1.49
C ALA A 83 -4.02 -14.50 -1.41
N PHE A 84 -4.40 -15.68 -1.91
CA PHE A 84 -5.80 -16.12 -1.88
C PHE A 84 -6.35 -16.16 -0.45
N GLU A 85 -5.59 -16.76 0.47
CA GLU A 85 -6.01 -16.92 1.86
C GLU A 85 -6.33 -15.58 2.52
N ILE A 86 -5.36 -14.67 2.59
CA ILE A 86 -5.56 -13.41 3.31
C ILE A 86 -6.49 -12.44 2.57
N ILE A 87 -6.49 -12.40 1.23
CA ILE A 87 -7.34 -11.49 0.46
C ILE A 87 -8.81 -11.80 0.73
N THR A 88 -9.19 -13.09 0.80
CA THR A 88 -10.57 -13.45 1.15
C THR A 88 -11.00 -12.93 2.52
N ARG A 89 -10.07 -12.75 3.46
CA ARG A 89 -10.33 -12.27 4.83
C ARG A 89 -10.39 -10.74 4.93
N ILE A 90 -9.56 -10.03 4.16
CA ILE A 90 -9.39 -8.56 4.28
C ILE A 90 -10.05 -7.75 3.17
N TYR A 91 -10.49 -8.39 2.08
CA TYR A 91 -10.92 -7.66 0.88
C TYR A 91 -12.07 -6.67 1.13
N GLU A 92 -13.02 -6.99 2.00
CA GLU A 92 -14.16 -6.11 2.31
C GLU A 92 -13.78 -4.91 3.19
N LEU A 93 -12.57 -4.89 3.77
CA LEU A 93 -12.12 -3.81 4.64
C LEU A 93 -11.90 -2.52 3.86
N ARG A 94 -12.59 -1.45 4.29
CA ARG A 94 -12.56 -0.13 3.60
C ARG A 94 -11.17 0.50 3.61
N GLN A 95 -10.39 0.25 4.66
CA GLN A 95 -9.03 0.74 4.78
C GLN A 95 -8.10 0.18 3.70
N ILE A 96 -8.39 -1.01 3.13
CA ILE A 96 -7.63 -1.55 2.02
C ILE A 96 -8.05 -0.87 0.72
N ILE A 97 -7.15 -0.06 0.16
CA ILE A 97 -7.40 0.69 -1.09
C ILE A 97 -6.81 0.00 -2.32
N SER A 98 -5.76 -0.78 -2.14
CA SER A 98 -5.11 -1.54 -3.20
C SER A 98 -4.32 -2.70 -2.65
N ILE A 99 -4.33 -3.82 -3.37
CA ILE A 99 -3.57 -5.01 -3.08
C ILE A 99 -2.65 -5.28 -4.27
N TYR A 100 -1.36 -5.45 -4.00
CA TYR A 100 -0.33 -5.86 -4.95
C TYR A 100 0.14 -7.26 -4.58
N ILE A 101 0.18 -8.12 -5.59
CA ILE A 101 0.66 -9.50 -5.44
C ILE A 101 1.98 -9.58 -6.19
N HIS A 102 3.04 -9.94 -5.49
CA HIS A 102 4.34 -10.21 -6.10
C HIS A 102 4.53 -11.72 -6.23
N SER A 103 5.10 -12.14 -7.35
CA SER A 103 5.42 -13.54 -7.63
C SER A 103 6.84 -13.65 -8.17
N LYS A 104 7.51 -14.76 -7.85
CA LYS A 104 8.79 -15.13 -8.47
C LYS A 104 8.58 -15.92 -9.77
N GLU A 105 7.37 -16.41 -10.03
CA GLU A 105 7.04 -17.27 -11.17
C GLU A 105 5.94 -16.63 -12.03
N ASP A 106 6.12 -16.64 -13.35
CA ASP A 106 5.20 -15.98 -14.31
C ASP A 106 3.96 -16.83 -14.67
N ASN A 107 3.67 -17.93 -13.96
CA ASN A 107 2.89 -19.04 -14.54
C ASN A 107 1.74 -19.58 -13.69
N HIS A 108 0.84 -18.70 -13.25
CA HIS A 108 -0.38 -19.10 -12.55
C HIS A 108 -1.66 -18.54 -13.17
N ASP A 109 -2.73 -19.35 -13.12
CA ASP A 109 -4.08 -18.96 -13.51
C ASP A 109 -4.71 -18.10 -12.41
N TYR A 110 -4.68 -16.78 -12.62
CA TYR A 110 -5.26 -15.79 -11.73
C TYR A 110 -6.75 -15.53 -11.98
N GLY A 111 -7.49 -16.47 -12.58
CA GLY A 111 -8.93 -16.33 -12.82
C GLY A 111 -9.70 -15.89 -11.57
N TRP A 112 -9.27 -16.34 -10.38
CA TRP A 112 -9.85 -15.95 -9.10
C TRP A 112 -9.62 -14.47 -8.73
N ILE A 113 -8.56 -13.81 -9.20
CA ILE A 113 -8.26 -12.40 -8.88
C ILE A 113 -9.28 -11.47 -9.52
N SER A 114 -9.85 -11.85 -10.67
CA SER A 114 -10.77 -11.01 -11.44
C SER A 114 -12.00 -10.53 -10.67
N GLN A 115 -12.41 -11.25 -9.62
CA GLN A 115 -13.53 -10.87 -8.75
C GLN A 115 -13.15 -9.80 -7.69
N TYR A 116 -11.85 -9.60 -7.43
CA TYR A 116 -11.33 -8.73 -6.37
C TYR A 116 -10.83 -7.38 -6.94
N LYS A 117 -11.72 -6.39 -7.02
CA LYS A 117 -11.48 -5.07 -7.65
C LYS A 117 -10.36 -4.23 -7.04
N LYS A 118 -9.98 -4.51 -5.79
CA LYS A 118 -8.88 -3.85 -5.07
C LYS A 118 -7.52 -4.43 -5.45
N VAL A 119 -7.47 -5.62 -6.04
CA VAL A 119 -6.23 -6.22 -6.51
C VAL A 119 -5.83 -5.52 -7.81
N ARG A 120 -4.64 -4.91 -7.81
CA ARG A 120 -4.12 -4.19 -8.97
C ARG A 120 -3.20 -5.12 -9.74
N ASN A 121 -3.60 -5.47 -10.97
CA ASN A 121 -2.84 -6.30 -11.90
C ASN A 121 -1.58 -5.59 -12.38
N LYS A 122 -0.51 -5.68 -11.58
CA LYS A 122 0.88 -5.71 -12.04
C LYS A 122 1.64 -6.57 -11.04
N PHE A 123 2.05 -7.76 -11.46
CA PHE A 123 3.12 -8.48 -10.80
C PHE A 123 4.33 -7.56 -10.79
N VAL A 124 4.76 -7.17 -9.60
CA VAL A 124 5.99 -6.39 -9.46
C VAL A 124 7.10 -7.42 -9.39
N THR A 125 7.75 -7.65 -10.52
CA THR A 125 9.06 -8.32 -10.54
C THR A 125 10.06 -7.34 -9.95
N PHE A 126 10.51 -7.60 -8.74
CA PHE A 126 11.69 -6.94 -8.19
C PHE A 126 12.91 -7.65 -8.79
N PHE A 127 13.80 -6.88 -9.42
CA PHE A 127 15.01 -7.38 -10.09
C PHE A 127 16.13 -7.66 -9.08
#